data_AF-A0A9Q0UVM5-F1
#
_entry.id   AF-A0A9Q0UVM5-F1
#
_cell.length_a   1.000
_cell.length_b   1.000
_cell.length_c   1.000
_cell.angle_alpha   90.00
_cell.angle_beta   90.00
_cell.angle_gamma   90.00
#
_symmetry.space_group_name_H-M   'P 1'
#
loop_
_entity.id
_entity.type
_entity.pdbx_description
1 polymer ?
#
loop_
_entity_poly.entity_id
_entity_poly.type
_entity_poly.pdbx_seq_one_letter_code
_entity_poly.pdbx_strand_id
1 'polypeptide(L)'
;MDAAESVPALQRAGTIIPRKDRLRRSSTQMVKDPYTLVIAVNSSQAAEGELYMDDGKSFEFLQGAYIHRRFVFANGKLTSINLAPFSSSKSQFSSKSIIERIILLGYAPGPKNALIEPANQKVEVELGPLMLGGSRGSSVLTIRKPAVKVSDDWTIKIL
;
A
#
# COMPACT_ATOMS: atom_id res chain seq x y z
N MET A 1 -11.44 -13.46 -23.16
CA MET A 1 -12.21 -12.63 -22.21
C MET A 1 -13.21 -11.91 -23.06
N ASP A 2 -14.50 -12.15 -22.85
CA ASP A 2 -15.53 -11.43 -23.60
C ASP A 2 -15.51 -9.95 -23.20
N ALA A 3 -15.75 -9.05 -24.16
CA ALA A 3 -15.76 -7.61 -23.91
C ALA A 3 -16.73 -7.23 -22.76
N ALA A 4 -17.80 -8.02 -22.58
CA ALA A 4 -18.79 -7.88 -21.52
C ALA A 4 -18.26 -8.15 -20.10
N GLU A 5 -17.13 -8.86 -19.95
CA GLU A 5 -16.52 -9.16 -18.64
C GLU A 5 -15.39 -8.18 -18.27
N SER A 6 -15.06 -7.23 -19.15
CA SER A 6 -13.97 -6.29 -18.94
C SER A 6 -14.47 -4.92 -18.49
N VAL A 7 -13.81 -4.35 -17.47
CA VAL A 7 -14.03 -2.96 -17.04
C VAL A 7 -12.76 -2.16 -17.34
N PRO A 8 -12.80 -1.18 -18.27
CA PRO A 8 -11.62 -0.38 -18.58
C PRO A 8 -11.31 0.54 -17.39
N ALA A 9 -10.16 0.30 -16.76
CA ALA A 9 -9.64 1.11 -15.66
C ALA A 9 -8.15 1.36 -15.87
N LEU A 10 -7.72 2.60 -15.63
CA LEU A 10 -6.34 3.04 -15.80
C LEU A 10 -5.86 3.68 -14.50
N GLN A 11 -4.66 3.33 -14.05
CA GLN A 11 -3.99 4.02 -12.95
C GLN A 11 -3.06 5.08 -13.51
N ARG A 12 -3.21 6.32 -13.04
CA ARG A 12 -2.32 7.43 -13.40
C ARG A 12 -0.92 7.20 -12.83
N ALA A 13 0.11 7.40 -13.65
CA ALA A 13 1.49 7.39 -13.19
C ALA A 13 1.76 8.50 -12.16
N GLY A 14 2.62 8.21 -11.18
CA GLY A 14 2.87 9.08 -10.03
C GLY A 14 1.95 8.84 -8.83
N THR A 15 1.18 7.74 -8.81
CA THR A 15 0.19 7.46 -7.76
C THR A 15 0.46 6.17 -6.99
N ILE A 16 0.10 6.15 -5.71
CA ILE A 16 0.07 4.97 -4.86
C ILE A 16 -1.37 4.70 -4.43
N ILE A 17 -1.92 3.54 -4.77
CA ILE A 17 -3.28 3.15 -4.42
C ILE A 17 -3.24 2.03 -3.37
N PRO A 18 -3.70 2.27 -2.13
CA PRO A 18 -3.92 1.22 -1.16
C PRO A 18 -5.22 0.46 -1.47
N ARG A 19 -5.18 -0.87 -1.44
CA ARG A 19 -6.37 -1.71 -1.64
C ARG A 19 -6.34 -2.97 -0.78
N LYS A 20 -7.52 -3.52 -0.48
CA LYS A 20 -7.67 -4.82 0.21
C LYS A 20 -8.06 -5.87 -0.82
N ASP A 21 -7.12 -6.76 -1.14
CA ASP A 21 -7.31 -7.76 -2.21
C ASP A 21 -8.08 -9.00 -1.74
N ARG A 22 -8.29 -9.15 -0.42
CA ARG A 22 -9.10 -10.21 0.16
C ARG A 22 -10.58 -9.81 0.11
N LEU A 23 -11.24 -10.16 -0.99
CA LEU A 23 -12.68 -9.93 -1.13
C LEU A 23 -13.46 -10.71 -0.06
N ARG A 24 -14.41 -10.03 0.58
CA ARG A 24 -15.33 -10.59 1.59
C ARG A 24 -16.77 -10.33 1.18
N ARG A 25 -17.72 -10.84 1.97
CA ARG A 25 -19.15 -10.61 1.71
C ARG A 25 -19.61 -9.21 2.15
N SER A 26 -18.82 -8.50 2.97
CA SER A 26 -19.09 -7.11 3.38
C SER A 26 -17.82 -6.36 3.76
N SER A 27 -17.87 -5.01 3.75
CA SER A 27 -16.77 -4.14 4.20
C SER A 27 -16.44 -4.34 5.69
N THR A 28 -17.44 -4.62 6.52
CA THR A 28 -17.24 -4.95 7.95
C THR A 28 -16.33 -6.16 8.14
N GLN A 29 -16.46 -7.18 7.29
CA GLN A 29 -15.58 -8.35 7.31
C GLN A 29 -14.18 -8.06 6.79
N MET A 30 -14.00 -6.97 6.04
CA MET A 30 -12.70 -6.53 5.52
C MET A 30 -11.93 -5.66 6.51
N VAL A 31 -12.52 -5.19 7.60
CA VAL A 31 -11.89 -4.21 8.53
C VAL A 31 -10.47 -4.62 8.92
N LYS A 32 -10.27 -5.89 9.29
CA LYS A 32 -8.97 -6.43 9.74
C LYS A 32 -8.09 -6.98 8.62
N ASP A 33 -8.56 -6.97 7.38
CA ASP A 33 -7.76 -7.47 6.26
C ASP A 33 -6.54 -6.57 6.01
N PRO A 34 -5.43 -7.15 5.52
CA PRO A 34 -4.23 -6.41 5.16
C PRO A 34 -4.41 -5.64 3.85
N TYR A 35 -3.51 -4.69 3.63
CA TYR A 35 -3.45 -3.87 2.44
C TYR A 35 -2.38 -4.36 1.47
N THR A 36 -2.66 -4.13 0.20
CA THR A 36 -1.69 -4.12 -0.91
C THR A 36 -1.51 -2.67 -1.35
N LEU A 37 -0.26 -2.23 -1.54
CA LEU A 37 0.05 -0.93 -2.14
C LEU A 37 0.38 -1.13 -3.63
N VAL A 38 -0.35 -0.46 -4.52
CA VAL A 38 -0.07 -0.47 -5.96
C VAL A 38 0.55 0.86 -6.34
N ILE A 39 1.84 0.83 -6.65
CA ILE A 39 2.67 2.00 -6.96
C ILE A 39 2.85 2.06 -8.47
N ALA A 40 2.33 3.10 -9.12
CA ALA A 40 2.61 3.40 -10.52
C ALA A 40 3.57 4.58 -10.58
N VAL A 41 4.85 4.35 -10.93
CA VAL A 41 5.84 5.45 -10.96
C VAL A 41 5.66 6.33 -12.19
N ASN A 42 5.92 7.63 -12.03
CA ASN A 42 5.97 8.58 -13.14
C ASN A 42 7.33 8.56 -13.86
N SER A 43 7.50 9.44 -14.85
CA SER A 43 8.76 9.59 -15.60
C SER A 43 9.97 9.96 -14.74
N SER A 44 9.75 10.54 -13.56
CA SER A 44 10.80 10.85 -12.57
C SER A 44 11.03 9.71 -11.56
N GLN A 45 10.49 8.51 -11.81
CA GLN A 45 10.56 7.35 -10.91
C GLN A 45 10.02 7.65 -9.50
N ALA A 46 8.98 8.50 -9.44
CA ALA A 46 8.33 8.91 -8.21
C ALA A 46 6.84 8.58 -8.21
N ALA A 47 6.26 8.40 -7.02
CA ALA A 47 4.82 8.25 -6.82
C ALA A 47 4.43 8.64 -5.40
N GLU A 48 3.17 9.06 -5.22
CA GLU A 48 2.63 9.41 -3.92
C GLU A 48 1.18 8.94 -3.77
N GLY A 49 0.77 8.65 -2.54
CA GLY A 49 -0.63 8.42 -2.22
C GLY A 49 -0.86 8.40 -0.72
N GLU A 50 -2.12 8.31 -0.33
CA GLU A 50 -2.52 8.38 1.07
C GLU A 50 -3.47 7.24 1.45
N LEU A 51 -3.51 6.92 2.74
CA LEU A 51 -4.47 6.00 3.34
C LEU A 51 -5.03 6.61 4.61
N TYR A 52 -6.35 6.82 4.62
CA TYR A 52 -7.11 7.19 5.81
C TYR A 52 -7.87 5.96 6.35
N MET A 53 -7.95 5.82 7.67
CA MET A 53 -8.68 4.76 8.36
C MET A 53 -9.18 5.22 9.73
N ASP A 54 -10.45 4.99 10.02
CA ASP A 54 -11.07 5.11 11.34
C ASP A 54 -11.97 3.89 11.61
N ASP A 55 -12.91 4.00 12.56
CA ASP A 55 -13.85 2.92 12.86
C ASP A 55 -14.98 2.74 11.82
N GLY A 56 -15.12 3.70 10.89
CA GLY A 56 -16.11 3.72 9.82
C GLY A 56 -17.57 3.88 10.25
N LYS A 57 -17.85 4.22 11.51
CA LYS A 57 -19.22 4.22 12.05
C LYS A 57 -19.52 5.32 13.07
N SER A 58 -18.52 5.89 13.72
CA SER A 58 -18.69 6.94 14.73
C SER A 58 -18.13 8.28 14.27
N PHE A 59 -18.26 9.28 15.13
CA PHE A 59 -17.62 10.59 14.95
C PHE A 59 -16.32 10.73 15.74
N GLU A 60 -15.75 9.62 16.25
CA GLU A 60 -14.52 9.67 17.07
C GLU A 60 -13.31 10.25 16.31
N PHE A 61 -13.35 10.21 14.97
CA PHE A 61 -12.34 10.85 14.13
C PHE A 61 -12.26 12.37 14.34
N LEU A 62 -13.37 13.03 14.72
CA LEU A 62 -13.37 14.45 15.08
C LEU A 62 -12.52 14.74 16.33
N GLN A 63 -12.31 13.72 17.18
CA GLN A 63 -11.42 13.80 18.34
C GLN A 63 -10.01 13.25 18.06
N GLY A 64 -9.71 12.84 16.82
CA GLY A 64 -8.40 12.31 16.43
C GLY A 64 -8.31 10.78 16.42
N ALA A 65 -9.42 10.05 16.57
CA ALA A 65 -9.41 8.59 16.47
C ALA A 65 -9.40 8.12 15.01
N TYR A 66 -8.26 8.32 14.34
CA TYR A 66 -8.01 7.81 12.99
C TYR A 66 -6.51 7.57 12.76
N ILE A 67 -6.19 6.86 11.68
CA ILE A 67 -4.86 6.72 11.10
C ILE A 67 -4.88 7.40 9.74
N HIS A 68 -3.97 8.33 9.49
CA HIS A 68 -3.82 8.99 8.19
C HIS A 68 -2.36 8.91 7.75
N ARG A 69 -2.08 8.09 6.74
CA ARG A 69 -0.73 7.79 6.26
C ARG A 69 -0.50 8.43 4.91
N ARG A 70 0.68 9.01 4.72
CA ARG A 70 1.22 9.38 3.41
C ARG A 70 2.30 8.40 3.01
N PHE A 71 2.18 7.88 1.80
CA PHE A 71 3.16 7.03 1.15
C PHE A 71 3.89 7.83 0.08
N VAL A 72 5.21 7.81 0.10
CA VAL A 72 6.05 8.45 -0.92
C VAL A 72 7.05 7.44 -1.46
N PHE A 73 7.03 7.23 -2.77
CA PHE A 73 8.06 6.51 -3.49
C PHE A 73 8.96 7.51 -4.24
N ALA A 74 10.25 7.52 -3.92
CA ALA A 74 11.25 8.30 -4.63
C ALA A 74 12.64 7.69 -4.42
N ASN A 75 13.50 7.78 -5.44
CA ASN A 75 14.91 7.34 -5.35
C ASN A 75 15.06 5.89 -4.83
N GLY A 76 14.19 4.99 -5.29
CA GLY A 76 14.18 3.58 -4.87
C GLY A 76 13.73 3.34 -3.43
N LYS A 77 13.11 4.32 -2.77
CA LYS A 77 12.63 4.21 -1.38
C LYS A 77 11.14 4.47 -1.31
N LEU A 78 10.41 3.58 -0.65
CA LEU A 78 9.03 3.78 -0.22
C LEU A 78 9.02 4.18 1.26
N THR A 79 8.44 5.32 1.59
CA THR A 79 8.26 5.77 2.97
C THR A 79 6.79 5.78 3.34
N SER A 80 6.50 5.54 4.62
CA SER A 80 5.21 5.75 5.25
C SER A 80 5.40 6.75 6.39
N ILE A 81 4.69 7.88 6.34
CA ILE A 81 4.71 8.89 7.40
C ILE A 81 3.30 9.20 7.91
N ASN A 82 3.17 9.49 9.19
CA ASN A 82 1.89 9.91 9.76
C ASN A 82 1.57 11.35 9.35
N LEU A 83 0.38 11.58 8.83
CA LEU A 83 -0.16 12.93 8.58
C LEU A 83 -1.03 13.43 9.72
N ALA A 84 -1.48 12.55 10.62
CA ALA A 84 -2.24 12.99 11.77
C ALA A 84 -1.38 13.94 12.63
N PRO A 85 -1.89 15.13 13.00
CA PRO A 85 -1.15 16.06 13.83
C PRO A 85 -0.78 15.39 15.16
N PHE A 86 0.38 15.75 15.72
CA PHE A 86 0.77 15.38 17.08
C PHE A 86 -0.20 16.01 18.07
N SER A 87 -1.36 15.36 18.25
CA SER A 87 -2.39 15.76 19.18
C SER A 87 -2.33 14.85 20.39
N SER A 88 -2.38 15.45 21.57
CA SER A 88 -2.67 14.81 22.85
C SER A 88 -4.12 14.31 22.90
N SER A 89 -4.54 13.55 21.88
CA SER A 89 -5.88 13.00 21.75
C SER A 89 -6.18 12.05 22.91
N LYS A 90 -7.39 12.16 23.47
CA LYS A 90 -7.93 11.23 24.48
C LYS A 90 -8.36 9.88 23.88
N SER A 91 -8.57 9.80 22.56
CA SER A 91 -9.01 8.57 21.87
C SER A 91 -7.99 8.17 20.80
N GLN A 92 -7.38 7.01 20.98
CA GLN A 92 -6.45 6.43 20.03
C GLN A 92 -7.17 5.37 19.20
N PHE A 93 -7.34 5.62 17.92
CA PHE A 93 -7.74 4.56 17.00
C PHE A 93 -6.56 3.60 16.80
N SER A 94 -6.84 2.29 16.89
CA SER A 94 -5.82 1.26 16.69
C SER A 94 -6.29 0.25 15.66
N SER A 95 -5.36 -0.16 14.80
CA SER A 95 -5.59 -1.19 13.80
C SER A 95 -4.42 -2.16 13.78
N LYS A 96 -4.72 -3.45 13.58
CA LYS A 96 -3.72 -4.50 13.39
C LYS A 96 -3.44 -4.76 11.90
N SER A 97 -4.06 -3.98 10.99
CA SER A 97 -3.83 -4.12 9.56
C SER A 97 -2.37 -3.86 9.21
N ILE A 98 -1.85 -4.68 8.31
CA ILE A 98 -0.48 -4.60 7.80
C ILE A 98 -0.49 -4.33 6.29
N ILE A 99 0.64 -3.89 5.76
CA ILE A 99 0.93 -4.00 4.33
C ILE A 99 1.47 -5.41 4.08
N GLU A 100 0.71 -6.24 3.37
CA GLU A 100 1.12 -7.62 3.05
C GLU A 100 1.80 -7.74 1.69
N ARG A 101 1.66 -6.74 0.82
CA ARG A 101 2.22 -6.75 -0.52
C ARG A 101 2.39 -5.36 -1.09
N ILE A 102 3.45 -5.16 -1.85
CA ILE A 102 3.70 -3.94 -2.63
C ILE A 102 3.92 -4.36 -4.08
N ILE A 103 3.20 -3.72 -5.00
CA ILE A 103 3.31 -3.92 -6.44
C ILE A 103 3.87 -2.62 -7.03
N LEU A 104 4.95 -2.72 -7.79
CA LEU A 104 5.64 -1.58 -8.37
C LEU A 104 5.62 -1.65 -9.90
N LEU A 105 4.83 -0.77 -10.50
CA LEU A 105 4.61 -0.65 -11.95
C LEU A 105 5.53 0.44 -12.53
N GLY A 106 6.18 0.14 -13.65
CA GLY A 106 7.04 1.09 -14.38
C GLY A 106 8.45 1.28 -13.82
N TYR A 107 8.82 0.49 -12.80
CA TYR A 107 10.17 0.47 -12.23
C TYR A 107 11.03 -0.63 -12.87
N ALA A 108 12.30 -0.34 -13.12
CA ALA A 108 13.19 -1.25 -13.83
C ALA A 108 13.38 -2.58 -13.08
N PRO A 109 13.33 -3.72 -13.78
CA PRO A 109 13.71 -5.01 -13.20
C PRO A 109 15.22 -5.01 -12.92
N GLY A 110 15.63 -5.56 -11.77
CA GLY A 110 17.04 -5.60 -11.38
C GLY A 110 17.25 -5.88 -9.89
N PRO A 111 16.55 -5.17 -9.00
CA PRO A 111 16.62 -5.42 -7.56
C PRO A 111 16.13 -6.81 -7.20
N LYS A 112 16.88 -7.49 -6.33
CA LYS A 112 16.51 -8.81 -5.81
C LYS A 112 16.00 -8.76 -4.37
N ASN A 113 16.28 -7.66 -3.67
CA ASN A 113 15.96 -7.52 -2.26
C ASN A 113 15.48 -6.11 -1.97
N ALA A 114 14.78 -5.97 -0.86
CA ALA A 114 14.50 -4.69 -0.25
C ALA A 114 14.86 -4.74 1.25
N LEU A 115 15.20 -3.60 1.81
CA LEU A 115 15.53 -3.41 3.22
C LEU A 115 14.43 -2.59 3.90
N ILE A 116 13.87 -3.13 4.98
CA ILE A 116 12.86 -2.48 5.82
C ILE A 116 13.55 -1.81 7.00
N GLU A 117 13.33 -0.52 7.18
CA GLU A 117 13.81 0.29 8.29
C GLU A 117 12.64 0.82 9.12
N PRO A 118 12.78 0.91 10.46
CA PRO A 118 14.02 0.72 11.23
C PRO A 118 14.34 -0.73 11.62
N ALA A 119 13.49 -1.70 11.26
CA ALA A 119 13.66 -3.11 11.65
C ALA A 119 14.93 -3.79 11.11
N ASN A 120 15.61 -3.17 10.14
CA ASN A 120 16.77 -3.68 9.42
C ASN A 120 16.55 -5.08 8.83
N GLN A 121 15.31 -5.35 8.41
CA GLN A 121 14.88 -6.65 7.90
C GLN A 121 14.98 -6.65 6.37
N LYS A 122 15.66 -7.65 5.80
CA LYS A 122 15.64 -7.88 4.36
C LYS A 122 14.41 -8.68 3.96
N VAL A 123 13.82 -8.29 2.84
CA VAL A 123 12.71 -9.00 2.20
C VAL A 123 13.01 -9.22 0.73
N GLU A 124 12.53 -10.34 0.20
CA GLU A 124 12.74 -10.72 -1.18
C GLU A 124 11.86 -9.88 -2.12
N VAL A 125 12.45 -9.50 -3.26
CA VAL A 125 11.77 -8.86 -4.37
C VAL A 125 11.68 -9.88 -5.49
N GLU A 126 10.47 -10.14 -5.96
CA GLU A 126 10.23 -11.07 -7.06
C GLU A 126 9.47 -10.41 -8.21
N LEU A 127 9.58 -11.00 -9.38
CA LEU A 127 8.71 -10.68 -10.51
C LEU A 127 7.43 -11.50 -10.39
N GLY A 128 6.36 -10.86 -9.93
CA GLY A 128 5.05 -11.47 -9.75
C GLY A 128 4.14 -11.22 -10.96
N PRO A 129 3.20 -12.13 -11.26
CA PRO A 129 2.20 -11.88 -12.28
C PRO A 129 1.27 -10.74 -11.83
N LEU A 130 1.11 -9.72 -12.67
CA LEU A 130 0.03 -8.75 -12.47
C LEU A 130 -1.27 -9.35 -13.00
N MET A 131 -2.17 -9.72 -12.09
CA MET A 131 -3.52 -10.14 -12.48
C MET A 131 -4.37 -8.91 -12.77
N LEU A 132 -4.63 -8.66 -14.05
CA LEU A 132 -5.55 -7.63 -14.55
C LEU A 132 -6.73 -8.36 -15.20
N GLY A 133 -7.93 -8.24 -14.61
CA GLY A 133 -9.13 -8.88 -15.17
C GLY A 133 -9.00 -10.41 -15.34
N GLY A 134 -8.38 -11.12 -14.41
CA GLY A 134 -8.26 -12.60 -14.52
C GLY A 134 -7.30 -13.12 -15.61
N SER A 135 -6.63 -12.24 -16.36
CA SER A 135 -5.57 -12.57 -17.32
C SER A 135 -4.18 -12.31 -16.71
N ARG A 136 -3.18 -13.12 -17.07
CA ARG A 136 -1.77 -12.87 -16.71
C ARG A 136 -1.26 -11.69 -17.54
N GLY A 137 -1.04 -10.55 -16.90
CA GLY A 137 -0.33 -9.42 -17.49
C GLY A 137 1.20 -9.61 -17.50
N SER A 138 1.92 -8.53 -17.81
CA SER A 138 3.38 -8.48 -17.67
C SER A 138 3.82 -8.79 -16.24
N SER A 139 5.00 -9.38 -16.08
CA SER A 139 5.60 -9.56 -14.75
C SER A 139 6.01 -8.21 -14.18
N VAL A 140 5.67 -7.96 -12.92
CA VAL A 140 5.91 -6.69 -12.24
C VAL A 140 6.65 -6.93 -10.93
N LEU A 141 7.48 -5.96 -10.55
CA LEU A 141 8.24 -6.03 -9.31
C LEU A 141 7.27 -6.05 -8.13
N THR A 142 7.38 -7.09 -7.31
CA THR A 142 6.51 -7.34 -6.17
C THR A 142 7.33 -7.65 -4.94
N ILE A 143 7.07 -6.93 -3.85
CA ILE A 143 7.60 -7.26 -2.52
C ILE A 143 6.51 -8.05 -1.80
N ARG A 144 6.79 -9.31 -1.48
CA ARG A 144 5.84 -10.18 -0.77
C ARG A 144 6.09 -10.15 0.74
N LYS A 145 4.99 -10.06 1.50
CA LYS A 145 4.97 -10.15 2.96
C LYS A 145 5.97 -9.19 3.66
N PRO A 146 6.02 -7.89 3.33
CA PRO A 146 6.80 -6.95 4.13
C PRO A 146 6.28 -6.88 5.58
N ALA A 147 4.98 -7.12 5.78
CA ALA A 147 4.32 -7.25 7.10
C ALA A 147 4.50 -6.04 8.04
N VAL A 148 4.84 -4.88 7.47
CA VAL A 148 4.88 -3.60 8.19
C VAL A 148 3.46 -3.17 8.55
N LYS A 149 3.28 -2.63 9.76
CA LYS A 149 1.97 -2.16 10.20
C LYS A 149 1.57 -0.89 9.46
N VAL A 150 0.28 -0.73 9.21
CA VAL A 150 -0.26 0.49 8.60
C VAL A 150 -0.11 1.69 9.53
N SER A 151 -0.16 1.49 10.85
CA SER A 151 -0.04 2.53 11.87
C SER A 151 1.34 3.15 11.98
N ASP A 152 2.38 2.45 11.53
CA ASP A 152 3.76 2.75 11.90
C ASP A 152 4.48 3.54 10.79
N ASP A 153 5.45 4.33 11.20
CA ASP A 153 6.43 4.94 10.30
C ASP A 153 7.47 3.88 9.89
N TRP A 154 7.72 3.78 8.60
CA TRP A 154 8.69 2.82 8.05
C TRP A 154 9.23 3.30 6.71
N THR A 155 10.41 2.77 6.35
CA THR A 155 11.00 2.94 5.02
C THR A 155 11.35 1.58 4.44
N ILE A 156 11.06 1.38 3.16
CA ILE A 156 11.47 0.20 2.40
C ILE A 156 12.38 0.67 1.26
N LYS A 157 13.67 0.31 1.35
CA LYS A 157 14.68 0.63 0.33
C LYS A 157 14.86 -0.54 -0.61
N ILE A 158 14.64 -0.33 -1.90
CA ILE A 158 14.90 -1.31 -2.94
C ILE A 158 16.42 -1.36 -3.19
N LEU A 159 17.01 -2.56 -3.19
CA LEU A 159 18.47 -2.80 -3.28
C LEU A 159 18.88 -3.39 -4.63
#